data_AF-A0A455UDK4-F1
#
_entry.id   AF-A0A455UDK4-F1
#
_cell.length_a   1.000
_cell.length_b   1.000
_cell.length_c   1.000
_cell.angle_alpha   90.00
_cell.angle_beta   90.00
_cell.angle_gamma   90.00
#
_symmetry.space_group_name_H-M   'P 1'
#
loop_
_entity.id
_entity.type
_entity.pdbx_description
1 polymer ?
#
loop_
_entity_poly.entity_id
_entity_poly.type
_entity_poly.pdbx_seq_one_letter_code
_entity_poly.pdbx_strand_id
1 'polypeptide(L)'
;MSYTPESTWLPRQDAVVKGRQLSGPLSQAQLDEFERKGFLFIPNLIEGAELDELRQEMKALMSKDEYRDKEFSVTEPESQEIRSLFAVHFL
;
A
#
# COMPACT_ATOMS: atom_id res chain seq x y z
N MET A 1 31.08 12.74 3.93
CA MET A 1 30.65 13.81 4.86
C MET A 1 29.17 13.60 5.11
N SER A 2 28.75 13.35 6.35
CA SER A 2 27.34 13.24 6.72
C SER A 2 26.74 14.64 6.84
N TYR A 3 25.71 14.93 6.06
CA TYR A 3 24.91 16.15 6.22
C TYR A 3 23.94 15.96 7.39
N THR A 4 24.12 16.73 8.45
CA THR A 4 23.14 16.83 9.54
C THR A 4 22.25 18.02 9.25
N PRO A 5 20.94 17.83 9.01
CA PRO A 5 20.06 18.95 8.73
C PRO A 5 19.90 19.83 9.98
N GLU A 6 19.82 21.15 9.79
CA GLU A 6 19.59 22.11 10.88
C GLU A 6 18.19 21.95 11.52
N SER A 7 17.24 21.37 10.77
CA SER A 7 15.90 21.02 11.25
C SER A 7 15.53 19.60 10.83
N THR A 8 14.90 18.86 11.74
CA THR A 8 14.31 17.54 11.45
C THR A 8 12.92 17.65 10.82
N TRP A 9 12.35 18.85 10.81
CA TRP A 9 11.05 19.14 10.20
C TRP A 9 11.24 20.07 9.00
N LEU A 10 10.95 19.55 7.81
CA LEU A 10 11.05 20.27 6.55
C LEU A 10 9.67 20.35 5.90
N PRO A 11 9.24 21.52 5.40
CA PRO A 11 7.97 21.63 4.71
C PRO A 11 8.00 20.83 3.41
N ARG A 12 6.89 20.14 3.12
CA ARG A 12 6.69 19.44 1.85
C ARG A 12 6.75 20.45 0.70
N GLN A 13 7.53 20.15 -0.34
CA GLN A 13 7.71 21.01 -1.52
C GLN A 13 6.75 20.64 -2.67
N ASP A 14 6.13 19.47 -2.60
CA ASP A 14 5.23 18.97 -3.62
C ASP A 14 3.76 19.16 -3.25
N ALA A 15 2.93 19.48 -4.25
CA ALA A 15 1.49 19.35 -4.10
C ALA A 15 1.10 17.92 -3.68
N VAL A 16 0.06 17.79 -2.84
CA VAL A 16 -0.46 16.49 -2.41
C VAL A 16 -1.27 15.86 -3.55
N VAL A 17 -2.21 16.63 -4.12
CA VAL A 17 -2.99 16.20 -5.29
C VAL A 17 -2.29 16.69 -6.56
N LYS A 18 -1.86 15.77 -7.41
CA LYS A 18 -1.33 16.06 -8.74
C LYS A 18 -2.46 15.94 -9.77
N GLY A 19 -2.58 16.90 -10.70
CA GLY A 19 -3.58 16.84 -11.77
C GLY A 19 -5.01 17.20 -11.35
N ARG A 20 -5.19 18.06 -10.35
CA ARG A 20 -6.50 18.50 -9.83
C ARG A 20 -7.45 19.06 -10.89
N GLN A 21 -6.91 19.61 -11.98
CA GLN A 21 -7.65 20.13 -13.12
C GLN A 21 -8.18 19.05 -14.09
N LEU A 22 -7.73 17.80 -13.95
CA LEU A 22 -8.12 16.69 -14.81
C LEU A 22 -9.39 16.02 -14.27
N SER A 23 -10.17 15.42 -15.17
CA SER A 23 -11.24 14.51 -14.77
C SER A 23 -10.64 13.25 -14.14
N GLY A 24 -11.23 12.77 -13.04
CA GLY A 24 -10.79 11.56 -12.36
C GLY A 24 -11.94 10.87 -11.62
N PRO A 25 -11.67 9.69 -11.03
CA PRO A 25 -12.70 8.88 -10.37
C PRO A 25 -13.14 9.44 -9.00
N LEU A 26 -12.40 10.40 -8.44
CA LEU A 26 -12.68 11.01 -7.15
C LEU A 26 -13.46 12.31 -7.30
N SER A 27 -14.42 12.54 -6.41
CA SER A 27 -15.12 13.81 -6.28
C SER A 27 -14.20 14.92 -5.74
N GLN A 28 -14.59 16.18 -5.95
CA GLN A 28 -13.83 17.32 -5.43
C GLN A 28 -13.68 17.28 -3.89
N ALA A 29 -14.72 16.86 -3.18
CA ALA A 29 -14.69 16.71 -1.73
C ALA A 29 -13.69 15.64 -1.27
N GLN A 30 -13.58 14.52 -2.00
CA GLN A 30 -12.58 13.48 -1.72
C GLN A 30 -11.16 13.98 -2.00
N LEU A 31 -10.95 14.74 -3.08
CA LEU A 31 -9.64 15.36 -3.35
C LEU A 31 -9.24 16.32 -2.21
N ASP A 32 -10.17 17.14 -1.73
CA ASP A 32 -9.93 18.07 -0.61
C ASP A 32 -9.65 17.35 0.71
N GLU A 33 -10.36 16.25 0.96
CA GLU A 33 -10.12 15.42 2.13
C GLU A 33 -8.75 14.75 2.07
N PHE A 34 -8.36 14.19 0.94
CA PHE A 34 -7.03 13.60 0.75
C PHE A 34 -5.92 14.64 0.90
N GLU A 35 -6.09 15.82 0.30
CA GLU A 35 -5.13 16.92 0.39
C GLU A 35 -4.90 17.36 1.84
N ARG A 36 -5.97 17.39 2.64
CA ARG A 36 -5.91 17.79 4.05
C ARG A 36 -5.44 16.68 4.99
N LYS A 37 -5.89 15.43 4.78
CA LYS A 37 -5.66 14.31 5.72
C LYS A 37 -4.47 13.42 5.33
N GLY A 38 -4.08 13.41 4.06
CA GLY A 38 -3.07 12.50 3.50
C GLY A 38 -3.56 11.07 3.25
N PHE A 39 -4.85 10.78 3.45
CA PHE A 39 -5.46 9.48 3.18
C PHE A 39 -6.96 9.62 2.88
N LEU A 40 -7.56 8.59 2.28
CA LEU A 40 -8.99 8.45 2.08
C LEU A 40 -9.49 7.11 2.58
N PHE A 41 -10.69 7.11 3.14
CA PHE A 41 -11.45 5.89 3.42
C PHE A 41 -12.56 5.78 2.39
N ILE A 42 -12.57 4.69 1.61
CA ILE A 42 -13.60 4.41 0.61
C ILE A 42 -14.36 3.16 1.07
N PRO A 43 -15.54 3.33 1.70
CA PRO A 43 -16.34 2.19 2.14
C PRO A 43 -16.75 1.34 0.95
N ASN A 44 -16.74 0.02 1.14
CA ASN A 44 -17.25 -0.95 0.16
C ASN A 44 -16.63 -0.79 -1.24
N LEU A 45 -15.33 -0.43 -1.31
CA LEU A 45 -14.61 -0.42 -2.59
C LEU A 45 -14.62 -1.80 -3.26
N ILE A 46 -14.56 -2.86 -2.43
CA ILE A 46 -14.66 -4.27 -2.82
C ILE A 46 -15.61 -4.93 -1.83
N GLU A 47 -16.57 -5.70 -2.33
CA GLU A 47 -17.60 -6.35 -1.51
C GLU A 47 -18.06 -7.69 -2.09
N GLY A 48 -18.80 -8.45 -1.29
CA GLY A 48 -19.41 -9.71 -1.71
C GLY A 48 -18.38 -10.76 -2.15
N ALA A 49 -18.69 -11.45 -3.25
CA ALA A 49 -17.90 -12.58 -3.74
C ALA A 49 -16.46 -12.19 -4.11
N GLU A 50 -16.25 -10.99 -4.69
CA GLU A 50 -14.91 -10.51 -5.06
C GLU A 50 -14.01 -10.39 -3.83
N LEU A 51 -14.54 -9.89 -2.71
CA LEU A 51 -13.79 -9.78 -1.46
C LEU A 51 -13.38 -11.16 -0.92
N ASP A 52 -14.27 -12.14 -1.02
CA ASP A 52 -14.00 -13.50 -0.55
C ASP A 52 -12.96 -14.21 -1.43
N GLU A 53 -13.02 -14.03 -2.75
CA GLU A 53 -12.01 -14.54 -3.69
C GLU A 53 -10.62 -13.95 -3.40
N LEU A 54 -10.52 -12.62 -3.22
CA LEU A 54 -9.24 -11.98 -2.91
C LEU A 54 -8.67 -12.45 -1.58
N ARG A 55 -9.50 -12.70 -0.56
CA ARG A 55 -9.05 -13.26 0.73
C ARG A 55 -8.53 -14.67 0.59
N GLN A 56 -9.19 -15.51 -0.22
CA GLN A 56 -8.74 -16.87 -0.49
C GLN A 56 -7.40 -16.86 -1.22
N GLU A 57 -7.24 -16.00 -2.23
CA GLU A 57 -5.98 -15.87 -2.96
C GLU A 57 -4.84 -15.37 -2.06
N MET A 58 -5.08 -14.35 -1.23
CA MET A 58 -4.08 -13.90 -0.26
C MET A 58 -3.64 -15.03 0.67
N LYS A 59 -4.57 -15.84 1.18
CA LYS A 59 -4.25 -17.00 2.02
C LYS A 59 -3.45 -18.05 1.26
N ALA A 60 -3.83 -18.33 0.02
CA ALA A 60 -3.13 -19.30 -0.83
C ALA A 60 -1.67 -18.86 -1.04
N LEU A 61 -1.45 -17.61 -1.46
CA LEU A 61 -0.12 -17.03 -1.66
C LEU A 61 0.75 -17.10 -0.39
N MET A 62 0.21 -16.73 0.76
CA MET A 62 0.95 -16.73 2.04
C MET A 62 1.26 -18.15 2.56
N SER A 63 0.56 -19.18 2.07
CA SER A 63 0.76 -20.57 2.49
C SER A 63 1.71 -21.37 1.59
N LYS A 64 2.23 -20.76 0.52
CA LYS A 64 3.13 -21.43 -0.42
C LYS A 64 4.53 -21.58 0.16
N ASP A 65 4.89 -22.83 0.50
CA ASP A 65 6.22 -23.17 1.01
C ASP A 65 7.34 -22.79 0.04
N GLU A 66 7.09 -22.89 -1.27
CA GLU A 66 8.02 -22.50 -2.34
C GLU A 66 8.44 -21.01 -2.28
N TYR A 67 7.71 -20.18 -1.54
CA TYR A 67 7.99 -18.74 -1.43
C TYR A 67 8.84 -18.35 -0.22
N ARG A 68 9.08 -19.24 0.77
CA ARG A 68 9.74 -18.86 2.03
C ARG A 68 11.17 -18.33 1.87
N ASP A 69 11.93 -18.85 0.91
CA ASP A 69 13.34 -18.49 0.67
C ASP A 69 13.54 -17.61 -0.58
N LYS A 70 12.49 -16.90 -1.01
CA LYS A 70 12.54 -16.01 -2.18
C LYS A 70 12.87 -14.58 -1.77
N GLU A 71 13.59 -13.85 -2.62
CA GLU A 71 13.97 -12.44 -2.38
C GLU A 71 12.76 -11.52 -2.18
N PHE A 72 11.60 -11.90 -2.71
CA PHE A 72 10.36 -11.17 -2.55
C PHE A 72 9.58 -11.54 -1.28
N SER A 73 10.09 -12.44 -0.46
CA SER A 73 9.40 -12.94 0.75
C SER A 73 10.13 -12.51 2.00
N VAL A 74 9.36 -12.10 3.01
CA VAL A 74 9.84 -11.82 4.37
C VAL A 74 9.16 -12.79 5.32
N THR A 75 9.94 -13.63 5.98
CA THR A 75 9.47 -14.62 6.95
C THR A 75 9.78 -14.19 8.38
N GLU A 76 8.99 -14.69 9.33
CA GLU A 76 9.30 -14.62 10.75
C GLU A 76 10.53 -15.48 11.05
N PRO A 77 11.56 -14.97 11.75
CA PRO A 77 12.81 -15.70 11.94
C PRO A 77 12.64 -17.08 12.59
N GLU A 78 11.76 -17.19 13.60
CA GLU A 78 11.59 -18.42 14.37
C GLU A 78 10.68 -19.45 13.69
N SER A 79 9.49 -19.03 13.24
CA SER A 79 8.49 -19.94 12.68
C SER A 79 8.63 -20.18 11.18
N GLN A 80 9.41 -19.36 10.48
CA GLN A 80 9.50 -19.32 9.02
C GLN A 80 8.14 -19.06 8.33
N GLU A 81 7.17 -18.50 9.08
CA GLU A 81 5.88 -18.08 8.53
C GLU A 81 6.05 -16.82 7.67
N ILE A 82 5.43 -16.80 6.49
CA ILE A 82 5.47 -15.66 5.58
C ILE A 82 4.68 -14.50 6.20
N ARG A 83 5.37 -13.38 6.46
CA ARG A 83 4.79 -12.14 7.01
C ARG A 83 4.50 -11.11 5.93
N SER A 84 5.27 -11.12 4.84
CA SER A 84 5.04 -10.21 3.70
C SER A 84 5.54 -10.85 2.40
N LEU A 85 4.77 -10.65 1.33
CA LEU A 85 5.17 -10.93 -0.04
C LEU A 85 5.20 -9.62 -0.82
N PHE A 86 6.33 -9.33 -1.45
CA PHE A 86 6.55 -8.21 -2.35
C PHE A 86 6.40 -8.66 -3.80
N ALA A 87 6.29 -7.71 -4.72
CA ALA A 87 6.29 -7.98 -6.16
C ALA A 87 5.24 -9.01 -6.64
N VAL A 88 4.13 -9.19 -5.90
CA VAL A 88 3.08 -10.19 -6.18
C VAL A 88 2.42 -10.03 -7.55
N HIS A 89 2.52 -8.86 -8.17
CA HIS A 89 2.00 -8.59 -9.52
C HIS A 89 2.84 -9.22 -10.65
N PHE A 90 3.94 -9.89 -10.34
CA PHE A 90 4.75 -10.68 -11.29
C PHE A 90 4.68 -12.20 -11.05
N LEU A 91 3.91 -12.64 -10.04
CA LEU A 91 3.78 -14.05 -9.66
C LEU A 91 2.67 -14.77 -10.43
#